data_AF-A0A7S0KLH7-F1
#
_entry.id   AF-A0A7S0KLH7-F1
#
_cell.length_a   1.000
_cell.length_b   1.000
_cell.length_c   1.000
_cell.angle_alpha   90.00
_cell.angle_beta   90.00
_cell.angle_gamma   90.00
#
_symmetry.space_group_name_H-M   'P 1'
#
loop_
_entity.id
_entity.type
_entity.pdbx_description
1 polymer ?
#
loop_
_entity_poly.entity_id
_entity_poly.type
_entity_poly.pdbx_seq_one_letter_code
_entity_poly.pdbx_strand_id
1 'polypeptide(L)'
;MSAASSVLSFATARATRDDGAREREERRQPMRSVRQRVVARARANEGVNIPTLLNNTPHARTTRQFFYDDCTKSVVAAVTAGEKRIKIKTEFPELNVSGDVYRVGTTLELVRHIATALARDGKRVKICVQRSMGQGVFQALPLSLSGVSKLLGMMDWEEDVVDAINPNGAIGADVPEPEDNVFLLVQPQNIVGYALLPYIEEMEAVAGDRPMIMLNPKLDDIQSAGNVMSIRGRAERMESVARWRECYHFRLLYRKPYFHPIYGALRFAYYENEWEVYKRTGRGEGDVPDPEKYRLIATHDVEPTPDILTKAIWG
;
A
#
# COMPACT_ATOMS: atom_id res chain seq x y z
N MET A 1 12.45 53.44 -66.37
CA MET A 1 12.77 53.22 -67.80
C MET A 1 14.10 52.52 -67.90
N SER A 2 14.21 51.68 -68.94
CA SER A 2 15.37 50.94 -69.42
C SER A 2 15.67 49.60 -68.75
N ALA A 3 15.42 48.59 -69.57
CA ALA A 3 15.64 47.18 -69.40
C ALA A 3 17.07 46.77 -69.80
N ALA A 4 17.30 45.47 -69.61
CA ALA A 4 18.10 44.58 -70.45
C ALA A 4 19.63 44.70 -70.33
N SER A 5 20.42 43.65 -70.53
CA SER A 5 20.27 42.19 -70.64
C SER A 5 21.67 41.73 -71.08
N SER A 6 22.23 40.66 -70.52
CA SER A 6 23.30 39.89 -71.18
C SER A 6 23.59 38.64 -70.34
N VAL A 7 23.07 37.46 -70.64
CA VAL A 7 23.24 36.52 -71.77
C VAL A 7 23.83 35.23 -71.19
N LEU A 8 23.19 34.14 -71.62
CA LEU A 8 23.31 32.73 -71.33
C LEU A 8 24.74 32.13 -71.37
N SER A 9 24.94 31.06 -70.60
CA SER A 9 25.15 29.74 -71.22
C SER A 9 24.75 28.60 -70.28
N PHE A 10 23.95 27.69 -70.82
CA PHE A 10 23.47 26.44 -70.23
C PHE A 10 24.54 25.35 -70.32
N ALA A 11 24.72 24.59 -69.25
CA ALA A 11 25.14 23.19 -69.34
C ALA A 11 24.37 22.36 -68.30
N THR A 12 23.90 21.23 -68.79
CA THR A 12 22.87 20.33 -68.28
C THR A 12 23.24 19.48 -67.08
N ALA A 13 22.27 19.36 -66.16
CA ALA A 13 21.79 18.15 -65.49
C ALA A 13 22.78 17.16 -64.83
N ARG A 14 22.73 17.11 -63.49
CA ARG A 14 22.25 15.90 -62.77
C ARG A 14 21.87 16.24 -61.34
N ALA A 15 20.67 15.81 -60.97
CA ALA A 15 20.10 15.94 -59.64
C ALA A 15 20.74 14.96 -58.66
N THR A 16 21.18 15.46 -57.50
CA THR A 16 21.38 14.66 -56.29
C THR A 16 20.39 15.15 -55.25
N ARG A 17 19.32 14.37 -55.08
CA ARG A 17 18.48 14.33 -53.87
C ARG A 17 19.22 13.52 -52.80
N ASP A 18 18.83 13.78 -51.55
CA ASP A 18 19.09 13.00 -50.33
C ASP A 18 20.40 13.19 -49.59
N ASP A 19 20.46 14.23 -48.76
CA ASP A 19 21.32 14.29 -47.56
C ASP A 19 20.52 14.73 -46.31
N GLY A 20 19.27 14.30 -46.20
CA GLY A 20 18.38 14.61 -45.06
C GLY A 20 17.95 13.42 -44.20
N ALA A 21 18.46 12.21 -44.47
CA ALA A 21 17.92 10.97 -43.89
C ALA A 21 18.95 10.09 -43.14
N ARG A 22 20.13 10.63 -42.77
CA ARG A 22 21.18 9.82 -42.12
C ARG A 22 21.54 10.20 -40.68
N GLU A 23 20.82 11.12 -40.04
CA GLU A 23 21.07 11.49 -38.63
C GLU A 23 19.92 11.16 -37.65
N ARG A 24 18.95 10.32 -38.04
CA ARG A 24 17.81 9.95 -37.16
C ARG A 24 17.65 8.46 -36.84
N GLU A 25 18.68 7.65 -37.01
CA GLU A 25 18.58 6.20 -36.80
C GLU A 25 19.76 5.60 -35.99
N GLU A 26 20.23 6.29 -34.95
CA GLU A 26 21.28 5.73 -34.05
C GLU A 26 21.01 5.90 -32.54
N ARG A 27 19.77 6.21 -32.13
CA ARG A 27 19.37 6.28 -30.70
C ARG A 27 18.22 5.35 -30.34
N ARG A 28 18.34 4.07 -30.69
CA ARG A 28 17.53 2.98 -30.11
C ARG A 28 18.44 1.81 -29.77
N GLN A 29 19.19 1.93 -28.69
CA GLN A 29 19.77 0.76 -28.03
C GLN A 29 18.66 0.05 -27.25
N PRO A 30 18.42 -1.25 -27.45
CA PRO A 30 17.52 -2.00 -26.58
C PRO A 30 18.16 -2.12 -25.20
N MET A 31 17.39 -1.78 -24.16
CA MET A 31 17.75 -2.03 -22.76
C MET A 31 18.19 -3.50 -22.62
N ARG A 32 19.45 -3.70 -22.23
CA ARG A 32 19.95 -5.02 -21.80
C ARG A 32 19.03 -5.52 -20.68
N SER A 33 18.35 -6.64 -20.94
CA SER A 33 17.57 -7.34 -19.92
C SER A 33 18.49 -7.67 -18.74
N VAL A 34 18.23 -7.06 -17.58
CA VAL A 34 18.86 -7.45 -16.33
C VAL A 34 18.32 -8.85 -16.00
N ARG A 35 19.08 -9.89 -16.36
CA ARG A 35 18.84 -11.25 -15.85
C ARG A 35 19.16 -11.22 -14.36
N GLN A 36 18.14 -11.03 -13.53
CA GLN A 36 18.23 -11.24 -12.09
C GLN A 36 18.58 -12.71 -11.84
N ARG A 37 19.70 -12.95 -11.17
CA ARG A 37 19.97 -14.24 -10.52
C ARG A 37 18.99 -14.37 -9.36
N VAL A 38 17.93 -15.13 -9.58
CA VAL A 38 17.05 -15.63 -8.52
C VAL A 38 17.87 -16.61 -7.68
N VAL A 39 18.26 -16.21 -6.47
CA VAL A 39 18.69 -17.17 -5.46
C VAL A 39 17.42 -17.83 -4.95
N ALA A 40 17.19 -19.07 -5.38
CA ALA A 40 16.08 -19.89 -4.91
C ALA A 40 16.18 -20.03 -3.38
N ARG A 41 15.19 -19.49 -2.65
CA ARG A 41 14.93 -19.91 -1.28
C ARG A 41 13.74 -20.86 -1.31
N ALA A 42 13.93 -22.05 -0.78
CA ALA A 42 12.86 -23.04 -0.66
C ALA A 42 11.75 -22.50 0.25
N ARG A 43 10.56 -22.32 -0.32
CA ARG A 43 9.43 -23.10 0.16
C ARG A 43 8.91 -23.99 -0.96
N ALA A 44 9.04 -25.30 -0.74
CA ALA A 44 8.17 -26.30 -1.34
C ALA A 44 6.79 -26.15 -0.64
N ASN A 45 5.98 -25.18 -1.06
CA ASN A 45 4.98 -24.50 -0.23
C ASN A 45 3.89 -25.40 0.42
N GLU A 46 3.89 -25.53 1.76
CA GLU A 46 2.70 -25.92 2.56
C GLU A 46 1.77 -24.72 2.87
N GLY A 47 2.17 -23.49 2.51
CA GLY A 47 1.44 -22.25 2.83
C GLY A 47 1.45 -21.90 4.33
N VAL A 48 0.88 -20.75 4.69
CA VAL A 48 0.64 -20.38 6.10
C VAL A 48 -0.74 -20.86 6.57
N ASN A 49 -0.84 -21.22 7.85
CA ASN A 49 -2.10 -21.61 8.48
C ASN A 49 -2.97 -20.39 8.77
N ILE A 50 -3.71 -19.89 7.77
CA ILE A 50 -4.65 -18.78 7.96
C ILE A 50 -5.74 -19.20 8.95
N PRO A 51 -6.06 -18.36 9.97
CA PRO A 51 -7.15 -18.62 10.91
C PRO A 51 -8.49 -18.85 10.21
N THR A 52 -9.31 -19.69 10.82
CA THR A 52 -10.64 -20.06 10.34
C THR A 52 -11.73 -19.20 10.99
N LEU A 53 -12.99 -19.38 10.58
CA LEU A 53 -14.14 -18.66 11.15
C LEU A 53 -13.97 -17.14 11.10
N LEU A 54 -13.35 -16.63 10.03
CA LEU A 54 -13.10 -15.20 9.88
C LEU A 54 -14.39 -14.39 9.70
N ASN A 55 -15.54 -15.03 9.49
CA ASN A 55 -16.86 -14.42 9.57
C ASN A 55 -17.37 -14.19 11.01
N ASN A 56 -16.76 -14.81 12.03
CA ASN A 56 -17.18 -14.68 13.42
C ASN A 56 -16.47 -13.48 14.04
N THR A 57 -17.25 -12.44 14.34
CA THR A 57 -16.75 -11.20 14.94
C THR A 57 -17.50 -10.92 16.24
N PRO A 58 -16.83 -10.43 17.30
CA PRO A 58 -15.40 -10.11 17.36
C PRO A 58 -14.52 -11.37 17.29
N HIS A 59 -13.33 -11.23 16.71
CA HIS A 59 -12.38 -12.32 16.57
C HIS A 59 -11.71 -12.67 17.92
N ALA A 60 -11.42 -13.96 18.10
CA ALA A 60 -10.62 -14.43 19.22
C ALA A 60 -9.24 -13.74 19.24
N ARG A 61 -8.66 -13.59 20.43
CA ARG A 61 -7.33 -12.98 20.59
C ARG A 61 -6.26 -13.69 19.74
N THR A 62 -6.30 -15.01 19.68
CA THR A 62 -5.38 -15.82 18.87
C THR A 62 -5.51 -15.54 17.37
N THR A 63 -6.73 -15.34 16.87
CA THR A 63 -6.97 -14.96 15.47
C THR A 63 -6.37 -13.58 15.15
N ARG A 64 -6.58 -12.59 16.04
CA ARG A 64 -5.97 -11.26 15.89
C ARG A 64 -4.44 -11.33 15.97
N GLN A 65 -3.91 -12.08 16.93
CA GLN A 65 -2.47 -12.24 17.14
C GLN A 65 -1.77 -12.77 15.90
N PHE A 66 -2.36 -13.74 15.19
CA PHE A 66 -1.84 -14.21 13.90
C PHE A 66 -1.61 -13.05 12.92
N PHE A 67 -2.60 -12.19 12.70
CA PHE A 67 -2.47 -11.05 11.79
C PHE A 67 -1.47 -10.01 12.29
N TYR A 68 -1.38 -9.82 13.60
CA TYR A 68 -0.46 -8.88 14.21
C TYR A 68 0.99 -9.34 14.02
N ASP A 69 1.28 -10.61 14.33
CA ASP A 69 2.60 -11.20 14.18
C ASP A 69 3.04 -11.22 12.72
N ASP A 70 2.15 -11.63 11.82
CA ASP A 70 2.47 -11.77 10.41
C ASP A 70 2.74 -10.41 9.73
N CYS A 71 1.91 -9.40 10.04
CA CYS A 71 2.12 -8.03 9.60
C CYS A 71 3.40 -7.43 10.19
N THR A 72 3.60 -7.55 11.50
CA THR A 72 4.75 -6.96 12.21
C THR A 72 6.06 -7.57 11.75
N LYS A 73 6.11 -8.89 11.55
CA LYS A 73 7.26 -9.59 10.99
C LYS A 73 7.62 -9.07 9.60
N SER A 74 6.62 -8.79 8.76
CA SER A 74 6.84 -8.19 7.44
C SER A 74 7.40 -6.78 7.54
N VAL A 75 6.86 -5.96 8.44
CA VAL A 75 7.32 -4.58 8.67
C VAL A 75 8.76 -4.55 9.15
N VAL A 76 9.10 -5.33 10.18
CA VAL A 76 10.46 -5.43 10.72
C VAL A 76 11.44 -5.89 9.63
N ALA A 77 11.06 -6.90 8.83
CA ALA A 77 11.90 -7.37 7.73
C ALA A 77 12.13 -6.28 6.67
N ALA A 78 11.09 -5.52 6.29
CA ALA A 78 11.20 -4.44 5.32
C ALA A 78 12.08 -3.28 5.84
N VAL A 79 11.84 -2.84 7.07
CA VAL A 79 12.64 -1.77 7.71
C VAL A 79 14.10 -2.19 7.85
N THR A 80 14.36 -3.43 8.25
CA THR A 80 15.72 -3.99 8.37
C THR A 80 16.42 -4.07 7.00
N ALA A 81 15.67 -4.37 5.93
CA ALA A 81 16.18 -4.36 4.57
C ALA A 81 16.44 -2.95 4.00
N GLY A 82 16.12 -1.89 4.76
CA GLY A 82 16.32 -0.50 4.35
C GLY A 82 15.19 0.08 3.51
N GLU A 83 14.01 -0.54 3.50
CA GLU A 83 12.85 -0.01 2.81
C GLU A 83 12.38 1.31 3.43
N LYS A 84 12.19 2.33 2.59
CA LYS A 84 11.90 3.69 3.04
C LYS A 84 10.42 4.04 3.03
N ARG A 85 9.66 3.51 2.08
CA ARG A 85 8.24 3.86 1.85
C ARG A 85 7.46 2.58 1.65
N ILE A 86 6.83 2.12 2.72
CA ILE A 86 6.07 0.87 2.73
C ILE A 86 4.63 1.08 3.15
N LYS A 87 3.73 0.30 2.57
CA LYS A 87 2.31 0.29 2.93
C LYS A 87 1.85 -1.09 3.30
N ILE A 88 0.88 -1.11 4.20
CA ILE A 88 0.21 -2.28 4.72
C ILE A 88 -1.25 -2.17 4.31
N LYS A 89 -1.80 -3.22 3.67
CA LYS A 89 -3.21 -3.35 3.37
C LYS A 89 -3.78 -4.63 3.98
N THR A 90 -4.26 -4.54 5.21
CA THR A 90 -4.87 -5.65 5.94
C THR A 90 -6.35 -5.38 6.21
N GLU A 91 -7.21 -6.15 5.54
CA GLU A 91 -8.66 -5.96 5.49
C GLU A 91 -9.42 -7.23 5.93
N PHE A 92 -8.91 -7.96 6.94
CA PHE A 92 -9.77 -8.90 7.66
C PHE A 92 -10.89 -8.13 8.38
N PRO A 93 -12.04 -8.74 8.72
CA PRO A 93 -13.26 -7.98 8.98
C PRO A 93 -13.17 -6.87 10.04
N GLU A 94 -12.44 -7.07 11.14
CA GLU A 94 -12.28 -6.03 12.17
C GLU A 94 -11.37 -4.86 11.76
N LEU A 95 -10.49 -5.02 10.76
CA LEU A 95 -9.66 -3.94 10.20
C LEU A 95 -10.19 -3.38 8.89
N ASN A 96 -11.26 -3.96 8.35
CA ASN A 96 -11.89 -3.48 7.13
C ASN A 96 -12.84 -2.31 7.44
N VAL A 97 -12.29 -1.10 7.37
CA VAL A 97 -12.98 0.20 7.47
C VAL A 97 -14.09 0.42 6.44
N SER A 98 -14.23 -0.44 5.42
CA SER A 98 -15.33 -0.39 4.44
C SER A 98 -16.45 -1.39 4.76
N GLY A 99 -16.27 -2.22 5.78
CA GLY A 99 -17.31 -3.10 6.31
C GLY A 99 -17.88 -2.59 7.63
N ASP A 100 -19.08 -3.06 7.99
CA ASP A 100 -19.80 -2.64 9.20
C ASP A 100 -19.16 -3.13 10.52
N VAL A 101 -18.12 -3.96 10.42
CA VAL A 101 -17.52 -4.68 11.55
C VAL A 101 -16.18 -4.08 11.99
N TYR A 102 -15.82 -2.91 11.44
CA TYR A 102 -14.59 -2.22 11.81
C TYR A 102 -14.49 -1.97 13.32
N ARG A 103 -13.33 -2.30 13.90
CA ARG A 103 -13.03 -2.07 15.32
C ARG A 103 -11.74 -1.28 15.46
N VAL A 104 -11.87 -0.04 15.95
CA VAL A 104 -10.73 0.84 16.24
C VAL A 104 -9.72 0.20 17.21
N GLY A 105 -10.20 -0.58 18.19
CA GLY A 105 -9.34 -1.31 19.12
C GLY A 105 -8.39 -2.28 18.41
N THR A 106 -8.88 -2.99 17.38
CA THR A 106 -8.06 -3.92 16.59
C THR A 106 -6.98 -3.19 15.80
N THR A 107 -7.26 -1.99 15.29
CA THR A 107 -6.25 -1.12 14.64
C THR A 107 -5.20 -0.67 15.65
N LEU A 108 -5.63 -0.21 16.82
CA LEU A 108 -4.75 0.26 17.89
C LEU A 108 -3.85 -0.85 18.44
N GLU A 109 -4.38 -2.06 18.61
CA GLU A 109 -3.60 -3.24 18.99
C GLU A 109 -2.52 -3.58 17.94
N LEU A 110 -2.85 -3.53 16.65
CA LEU A 110 -1.85 -3.73 15.58
C LEU A 110 -0.78 -2.63 15.57
N VAL A 111 -1.18 -1.35 15.70
CA VAL A 111 -0.26 -0.21 15.78
C VAL A 111 0.69 -0.39 16.96
N ARG A 112 0.16 -0.78 18.13
CA ARG A 112 0.97 -1.08 19.32
C ARG A 112 1.97 -2.19 19.04
N HIS A 113 1.53 -3.28 18.42
CA HIS A 113 2.39 -4.44 18.14
C HIS A 113 3.56 -4.08 17.21
N ILE A 114 3.29 -3.34 16.13
CA ILE A 114 4.30 -2.85 15.19
C ILE A 114 5.27 -1.88 15.88
N ALA A 115 4.75 -0.87 16.57
CA ALA A 115 5.56 0.17 17.20
C ALA A 115 6.47 -0.43 18.30
N THR A 116 5.95 -1.37 19.09
CA THR A 116 6.71 -2.06 20.13
C THR A 116 7.86 -2.89 19.53
N ALA A 117 7.60 -3.62 18.45
CA ALA A 117 8.65 -4.40 17.78
C ALA A 117 9.76 -3.49 17.21
N LEU A 118 9.39 -2.40 16.54
CA LEU A 118 10.37 -1.45 16.00
C LEU A 118 11.16 -0.74 17.11
N ALA A 119 10.51 -0.41 18.23
CA ALA A 119 11.17 0.18 19.39
C ALA A 119 12.18 -0.77 20.04
N ARG A 120 11.84 -2.06 20.16
CA ARG A 120 12.76 -3.12 20.63
C ARG A 120 13.95 -3.32 19.69
N ASP A 121 13.77 -3.05 18.40
CA ASP A 121 14.86 -2.99 17.41
C ASP A 121 15.66 -1.66 17.47
N GLY A 122 15.47 -0.85 18.52
CA GLY A 122 16.21 0.38 18.78
C GLY A 122 15.74 1.59 17.98
N LYS A 123 14.55 1.55 17.37
CA LYS A 123 13.99 2.70 16.63
C LYS A 123 13.19 3.61 17.54
N ARG A 124 13.42 4.92 17.43
CA ARG A 124 12.46 5.92 17.90
C ARG A 124 11.29 6.00 16.90
N VAL A 125 10.11 5.57 17.35
CA VAL A 125 8.90 5.46 16.54
C VAL A 125 8.00 6.67 16.80
N LYS A 126 7.71 7.42 15.74
CA LYS A 126 6.66 8.46 15.75
C LYS A 126 5.40 7.89 15.13
N ILE A 127 4.31 7.81 15.91
CA ILE A 127 3.00 7.38 15.41
C ILE A 127 2.23 8.64 14.99
N CYS A 128 1.78 8.63 13.74
CA CYS A 128 1.20 9.77 13.07
C CYS A 128 -0.27 9.51 12.75
N VAL A 129 -1.15 10.34 13.27
CA VAL A 129 -2.58 10.34 12.95
C VAL A 129 -2.91 11.66 12.28
N GLN A 130 -3.62 11.62 11.16
CA GLN A 130 -4.01 12.85 10.47
C GLN A 130 -4.87 13.73 11.38
N ARG A 131 -4.69 15.04 11.27
CA ARG A 131 -5.52 16.02 11.99
C ARG A 131 -6.75 16.39 11.14
N SER A 132 -7.64 17.20 11.72
CA SER A 132 -8.76 17.77 10.98
C SER A 132 -8.23 18.53 9.76
N MET A 133 -8.81 18.26 8.59
CA MET A 133 -8.45 18.92 7.34
C MET A 133 -9.54 19.91 6.94
N GLY A 134 -9.13 21.03 6.35
CA GLY A 134 -10.01 22.07 5.83
C GLY A 134 -10.02 23.36 6.65
N GLN A 135 -10.87 24.31 6.25
CA GLN A 135 -10.99 25.62 6.89
C GLN A 135 -12.45 25.95 7.23
N GLY A 136 -12.64 26.60 8.38
CA GLY A 136 -13.97 27.03 8.85
C GLY A 136 -14.96 25.87 8.99
N VAL A 137 -16.16 26.05 8.46
CA VAL A 137 -17.25 25.06 8.50
C VAL A 137 -16.98 23.79 7.68
N PHE A 138 -15.93 23.79 6.86
CA PHE A 138 -15.53 22.65 6.03
C PHE A 138 -14.37 21.84 6.64
N GLN A 139 -14.09 22.05 7.94
CA GLN A 139 -13.17 21.20 8.68
C GLN A 139 -13.79 19.85 8.99
N ALA A 140 -13.12 18.77 8.58
CA ALA A 140 -13.54 17.43 8.89
C ALA A 140 -12.36 16.48 9.15
N LEU A 141 -12.62 15.48 9.98
CA LEU A 141 -11.76 14.33 10.20
C LEU A 141 -12.54 13.06 9.79
N PRO A 142 -11.94 12.08 9.10
CA PRO A 142 -12.60 10.81 8.84
C PRO A 142 -13.10 10.18 10.13
N LEU A 143 -14.32 9.64 10.09
CA LEU A 143 -14.97 9.07 11.27
C LEU A 143 -14.12 7.96 11.91
N SER A 144 -13.44 7.15 11.10
CA SER A 144 -12.56 6.06 11.58
C SER A 144 -11.33 6.54 12.37
N LEU A 145 -10.99 7.83 12.29
CA LEU A 145 -9.87 8.45 13.00
C LEU A 145 -10.32 9.28 14.21
N SER A 146 -11.62 9.46 14.41
CA SER A 146 -12.16 10.21 15.55
C SER A 146 -11.73 9.56 16.86
N GLY A 147 -11.05 10.34 17.71
CA GLY A 147 -10.55 9.88 19.01
C GLY A 147 -9.31 8.98 18.97
N VAL A 148 -8.80 8.58 17.79
CA VAL A 148 -7.63 7.68 17.68
C VAL A 148 -6.39 8.27 18.36
N SER A 149 -6.06 9.54 18.10
CA SER A 149 -4.92 10.19 18.77
C SER A 149 -5.06 10.23 20.29
N LYS A 150 -6.28 10.46 20.79
CA LYS A 150 -6.55 10.46 22.24
C LYS A 150 -6.35 9.06 22.82
N LEU A 151 -6.84 8.03 22.14
CA LEU A 151 -6.68 6.63 22.58
C LEU A 151 -5.22 6.19 22.56
N LEU A 152 -4.43 6.60 21.56
CA LEU A 152 -2.99 6.34 21.52
C LEU A 152 -2.23 7.03 22.67
N GLY A 153 -2.61 8.27 23.00
CA GLY A 153 -2.00 9.00 24.11
C GLY A 153 -2.35 8.46 25.50
N MET A 154 -3.46 7.73 25.63
CA MET A 154 -3.86 7.03 26.87
C MET A 154 -3.42 5.56 26.88
N MET A 155 -2.77 5.09 25.81
CA MET A 155 -2.36 3.70 25.69
C MET A 155 -1.25 3.40 26.68
N ASP A 156 -1.37 2.27 27.37
CA ASP A 156 -0.34 1.77 28.26
C ASP A 156 0.77 1.09 27.43
N TRP A 157 1.92 1.76 27.33
CA TRP A 157 3.10 1.27 26.61
C TRP A 157 4.00 0.51 27.57
N GLU A 158 4.65 -0.55 27.09
CA GLU A 158 5.55 -1.36 27.93
C GLU A 158 6.77 -0.55 28.38
N GLU A 159 7.22 -0.77 29.62
CA GLU A 159 8.29 0.01 30.27
C GLU A 159 9.60 -0.01 29.47
N ASP A 160 9.89 -1.09 28.75
CA ASP A 160 11.11 -1.25 27.95
C ASP A 160 11.10 -0.45 26.64
N VAL A 161 9.95 0.06 26.21
CA VAL A 161 9.80 0.76 24.91
C VAL A 161 9.15 2.13 24.99
N VAL A 162 8.52 2.50 26.11
CA VAL A 162 7.71 3.73 26.24
C VAL A 162 8.47 4.99 25.82
N ASP A 163 9.74 5.12 26.20
CA ASP A 163 10.57 6.29 25.87
C ASP A 163 10.95 6.38 24.39
N ALA A 164 10.82 5.28 23.64
CA ALA A 164 11.12 5.21 22.22
C ALA A 164 9.88 5.46 21.35
N ILE A 165 8.67 5.48 21.92
CA ILE A 165 7.42 5.61 21.17
C ILE A 165 6.77 6.96 21.48
N ASN A 166 6.59 7.78 20.45
CA ASN A 166 5.83 9.02 20.54
C ASN A 166 4.49 8.89 19.79
N PRO A 167 3.35 8.77 20.52
CA PRO A 167 2.03 8.55 19.93
C PRO A 167 1.34 9.82 19.38
N ASN A 168 1.97 11.00 19.50
CA ASN A 168 1.30 12.29 19.32
C ASN A 168 1.59 12.99 17.98
N GLY A 169 2.10 12.25 16.99
CA GLY A 169 2.41 12.78 15.66
C GLY A 169 1.17 13.18 14.86
N ALA A 170 1.27 14.29 14.12
CA ALA A 170 0.38 14.61 13.01
C ALA A 170 0.94 14.05 11.69
N ILE A 171 0.37 14.44 10.54
CA ILE A 171 0.93 14.19 9.22
C ILE A 171 1.22 15.55 8.58
N GLY A 172 2.49 15.84 8.31
CA GLY A 172 2.97 17.13 7.79
C GLY A 172 4.48 17.30 7.94
N ALA A 173 5.06 18.28 7.25
CA ALA A 173 6.50 18.57 7.25
C ALA A 173 7.06 19.02 8.62
N ASP A 174 6.22 19.54 9.51
CA ASP A 174 6.58 20.03 10.84
C ASP A 174 6.69 18.92 11.89
N VAL A 175 6.31 17.69 11.55
CA VAL A 175 6.23 16.57 12.50
C VAL A 175 7.55 15.83 12.71
N PRO A 176 8.36 15.53 11.66
CA PRO A 176 9.61 14.80 11.85
C PRO A 176 10.65 15.55 12.68
N GLU A 177 11.05 14.98 13.82
CA GLU A 177 12.14 15.50 14.66
C GLU A 177 13.46 14.77 14.34
N PRO A 178 14.64 15.37 14.58
CA PRO A 178 15.94 14.75 14.28
C PRO A 178 16.16 13.37 14.92
N GLU A 179 15.61 13.14 16.10
CA GLU A 179 15.71 11.91 16.87
C GLU A 179 14.79 10.79 16.37
N ASP A 180 13.73 11.12 15.62
CA ASP A 180 12.79 10.12 15.10
C ASP A 180 13.47 9.25 14.04
N ASN A 181 13.28 7.94 14.12
CA ASN A 181 13.89 6.99 13.19
C ASN A 181 12.89 6.38 12.21
N VAL A 182 11.61 6.26 12.60
CA VAL A 182 10.56 5.66 11.77
C VAL A 182 9.20 6.32 12.05
N PHE A 183 8.39 6.48 11.00
CA PHE A 183 7.07 7.08 11.07
C PHE A 183 5.99 6.06 10.73
N LEU A 184 5.02 5.88 11.62
CA LEU A 184 3.86 5.00 11.40
C LEU A 184 2.59 5.83 11.20
N LEU A 185 2.16 5.94 9.95
CA LEU A 185 0.98 6.70 9.54
C LEU A 185 -0.26 5.80 9.67
N VAL A 186 -1.11 6.09 10.64
CA VAL A 186 -2.30 5.29 10.97
C VAL A 186 -3.46 5.70 10.08
N GLN A 187 -3.86 4.82 9.17
CA GLN A 187 -5.02 4.97 8.28
C GLN A 187 -5.14 6.36 7.66
N PRO A 188 -4.10 6.87 6.95
CA PRO A 188 -4.19 8.17 6.30
C PRO A 188 -5.24 8.16 5.20
N GLN A 189 -6.15 9.15 5.18
CA GLN A 189 -7.30 9.19 4.27
C GLN A 189 -7.55 10.60 3.74
N ASN A 190 -7.96 10.67 2.48
CA ASN A 190 -8.55 11.87 1.93
C ASN A 190 -9.93 12.15 2.58
N ILE A 191 -10.41 13.38 2.48
CA ILE A 191 -11.81 13.72 2.76
C ILE A 191 -12.40 14.43 1.53
N VAL A 192 -13.72 14.59 1.54
CA VAL A 192 -14.42 15.35 0.51
C VAL A 192 -13.82 16.77 0.42
N GLY A 193 -13.27 17.13 -0.74
CA GLY A 193 -12.70 18.45 -0.99
C GLY A 193 -11.27 18.68 -0.52
N TYR A 194 -10.64 17.74 0.21
CA TYR A 194 -9.26 17.87 0.66
C TYR A 194 -8.47 16.56 0.50
N ALA A 195 -7.31 16.66 -0.15
CA ALA A 195 -6.37 15.56 -0.29
C ALA A 195 -5.32 15.62 0.83
N LEU A 196 -5.06 14.48 1.47
CA LEU A 196 -4.02 14.37 2.50
C LEU A 196 -2.62 14.20 1.88
N LEU A 197 -2.57 13.71 0.64
CA LEU A 197 -1.32 13.33 -0.02
C LEU A 197 -0.25 14.43 -0.09
N PRO A 198 -0.58 15.73 -0.35
CA PRO A 198 0.43 16.78 -0.32
C PRO A 198 1.18 16.88 1.03
N TYR A 199 0.47 16.72 2.15
CA TYR A 199 1.09 16.72 3.47
C TYR A 199 1.99 15.50 3.70
N ILE A 200 1.63 14.35 3.11
CA ILE A 200 2.47 13.15 3.13
C ILE A 200 3.74 13.42 2.32
N GLU A 201 3.65 14.00 1.12
CA GLU A 201 4.80 14.31 0.28
C GLU A 201 5.75 15.33 0.93
N GLU A 202 5.21 16.36 1.59
CA GLU A 202 5.96 17.30 2.41
C GLU A 202 6.67 16.60 3.58
N MET A 203 5.97 15.73 4.30
CA MET A 203 6.55 14.92 5.37
C MET A 203 7.63 13.97 4.84
N GLU A 204 7.44 13.36 3.67
CA GLU A 204 8.41 12.49 3.02
C GLU A 204 9.72 13.23 2.71
N ALA A 205 9.63 14.49 2.28
CA ALA A 205 10.80 15.31 1.99
C ALA A 205 11.65 15.57 3.25
N VAL A 206 11.01 15.82 4.40
CA VAL A 206 11.68 16.04 5.68
C VAL A 206 12.14 14.72 6.33
N ALA A 207 11.35 13.65 6.19
CA ALA A 207 11.72 12.31 6.67
C ALA A 207 12.99 11.80 5.95
N GLY A 208 13.17 12.16 4.67
CA GLY A 208 14.31 11.74 3.87
C GLY A 208 14.40 10.22 3.81
N ASP A 209 15.54 9.67 4.21
CA ASP A 209 15.80 8.23 4.15
C ASP A 209 15.17 7.42 5.29
N ARG A 210 14.56 8.09 6.27
CA ARG A 210 13.90 7.43 7.40
C ARG A 210 12.63 6.70 6.92
N PRO A 211 12.41 5.44 7.34
CA PRO A 211 11.23 4.70 6.93
C PRO A 211 9.93 5.37 7.33
N MET A 212 8.97 5.40 6.40
CA MET A 212 7.59 5.76 6.64
C MET A 212 6.72 4.56 6.27
N ILE A 213 5.76 4.26 7.13
CA ILE A 213 4.92 3.06 7.08
C ILE A 213 3.47 3.51 7.09
N MET A 214 2.73 3.25 6.02
CA MET A 214 1.29 3.51 5.98
C MET A 214 0.51 2.27 6.38
N LEU A 215 -0.31 2.37 7.41
CA LEU A 215 -1.26 1.31 7.79
C LEU A 215 -2.64 1.60 7.18
N ASN A 216 -3.12 0.71 6.30
CA ASN A 216 -4.44 0.78 5.66
C ASN A 216 -4.78 2.19 5.10
N PRO A 217 -3.94 2.75 4.21
CA PRO A 217 -4.21 4.05 3.60
C PRO A 217 -5.49 4.03 2.76
N LYS A 218 -6.29 5.09 2.86
CA LYS A 218 -7.48 5.36 2.02
C LYS A 218 -7.29 6.67 1.27
N LEU A 219 -6.30 6.66 0.38
CA LEU A 219 -5.87 7.84 -0.39
C LEU A 219 -6.44 7.83 -1.81
N ASP A 220 -7.36 6.91 -2.11
CA ASP A 220 -8.16 6.93 -3.33
C ASP A 220 -9.07 8.18 -3.35
N ASP A 221 -9.49 8.58 -4.55
CA ASP A 221 -10.35 9.75 -4.73
C ASP A 221 -11.73 9.54 -4.10
N ILE A 222 -12.14 10.47 -3.24
CA ILE A 222 -13.51 10.55 -2.72
C ILE A 222 -14.29 11.49 -3.63
N GLN A 223 -15.24 10.94 -4.39
CA GLN A 223 -16.11 11.78 -5.23
C GLN A 223 -16.92 12.73 -4.34
N SER A 224 -16.73 14.03 -4.53
CA SER A 224 -17.54 15.08 -3.91
C SER A 224 -18.76 15.38 -4.78
N ALA A 225 -19.93 15.57 -4.16
CA ALA A 225 -21.06 16.20 -4.84
C ALA A 225 -20.65 17.64 -5.21
N GLY A 226 -20.46 17.90 -6.51
CA GLY A 226 -20.09 19.22 -7.03
C GLY A 226 -18.79 19.28 -7.86
N ASN A 227 -18.19 18.15 -8.27
CA ASN A 227 -16.97 18.12 -9.11
C ASN A 227 -15.76 18.89 -8.53
N VAL A 228 -15.73 19.13 -7.20
CA VAL A 228 -14.66 19.92 -6.56
C VAL A 228 -13.34 19.16 -6.49
N MET A 229 -13.37 17.82 -6.44
CA MET A 229 -12.18 17.04 -6.82
C MET A 229 -12.12 16.98 -8.34
N SER A 230 -11.32 17.88 -8.92
CA SER A 230 -11.01 17.85 -10.34
C SER A 230 -10.36 16.51 -10.69
N ILE A 231 -10.70 15.96 -11.85
CA ILE A 231 -9.98 14.84 -12.49
C ILE A 231 -8.47 15.16 -12.65
N ARG A 232 -8.12 16.45 -12.61
CA ARG A 232 -6.75 16.96 -12.63
C ARG A 232 -5.99 16.58 -11.34
N GLY A 233 -4.83 15.94 -11.51
CA GLY A 233 -3.99 15.45 -10.40
C GLY A 233 -4.38 14.06 -9.87
N ARG A 234 -5.46 13.42 -10.37
CA ARG A 234 -5.83 12.05 -9.97
C ARG A 234 -4.74 11.04 -10.32
N ALA A 235 -4.21 11.11 -11.53
CA ALA A 235 -3.14 10.22 -11.99
C ALA A 235 -1.90 10.34 -11.10
N GLU A 236 -1.50 11.58 -10.78
CA GLU A 236 -0.38 11.89 -9.90
C GLU A 236 -0.60 11.33 -8.48
N ARG A 237 -1.81 11.45 -7.93
CA ARG A 237 -2.15 10.87 -6.61
C ARG A 237 -2.05 9.34 -6.61
N MET A 238 -2.63 8.69 -7.62
CA MET A 238 -2.58 7.24 -7.76
C MET A 238 -1.15 6.74 -7.94
N GLU A 239 -0.35 7.43 -8.77
CA GLU A 239 1.05 7.12 -8.98
C GLU A 239 1.85 7.28 -7.68
N SER A 240 1.60 8.35 -6.93
CA SER A 240 2.26 8.62 -5.66
C SER A 240 2.00 7.51 -4.64
N VAL A 241 0.76 7.05 -4.48
CA VAL A 241 0.45 5.90 -3.62
C VAL A 241 1.01 4.57 -4.18
N ALA A 242 1.14 4.44 -5.50
CA ALA A 242 1.74 3.27 -6.13
C ALA A 242 3.26 3.17 -5.93
N ARG A 243 3.97 4.29 -5.72
CA ARG A 243 5.41 4.30 -5.38
C ARG A 243 5.71 3.65 -4.03
N TRP A 244 4.74 3.62 -3.13
CA TRP A 244 4.87 2.95 -1.83
C TRP A 244 4.80 1.43 -2.02
N ARG A 245 5.86 0.75 -1.59
CA ARG A 245 5.99 -0.69 -1.73
C ARG A 245 5.01 -1.41 -0.81
N GLU A 246 4.28 -2.40 -1.34
CA GLU A 246 3.47 -3.28 -0.51
C GLU A 246 4.39 -4.09 0.41
N CYS A 247 4.17 -3.99 1.73
CA CYS A 247 4.92 -4.74 2.73
C CYS A 247 4.09 -5.88 3.31
N TYR A 248 2.79 -5.67 3.47
CA TYR A 248 1.90 -6.70 3.95
C TYR A 248 0.50 -6.47 3.38
N HIS A 249 -0.07 -7.50 2.76
CA HIS A 249 -1.42 -7.49 2.25
C HIS A 249 -2.18 -8.68 2.83
N PHE A 250 -3.39 -8.45 3.32
CA PHE A 250 -4.34 -9.52 3.60
C PHE A 250 -5.74 -9.06 3.26
N ARG A 251 -6.45 -9.82 2.43
CA ARG A 251 -7.88 -9.61 2.20
C ARG A 251 -8.62 -10.93 2.01
N LEU A 252 -9.88 -10.94 2.40
CA LEU A 252 -10.77 -12.04 2.12
C LEU A 252 -11.29 -11.97 0.68
N LEU A 253 -11.52 -13.13 0.08
CA LEU A 253 -12.09 -13.27 -1.25
C LEU A 253 -13.56 -13.67 -1.13
N TYR A 254 -14.45 -12.77 -1.53
CA TYR A 254 -15.91 -12.95 -1.54
C TYR A 254 -16.50 -12.31 -2.81
N ARG A 255 -17.74 -12.69 -3.14
CA ARG A 255 -18.44 -12.09 -4.30
C ARG A 255 -19.14 -10.81 -3.86
N LYS A 256 -18.67 -9.67 -4.37
CA LYS A 256 -19.35 -8.38 -4.20
C LYS A 256 -20.80 -8.44 -4.71
N PRO A 257 -21.74 -7.71 -4.10
CA PRO A 257 -21.53 -6.74 -3.01
C PRO A 257 -21.46 -7.37 -1.60
N TYR A 258 -21.61 -8.69 -1.48
CA TYR A 258 -21.70 -9.37 -0.19
C TYR A 258 -20.33 -9.74 0.38
N PHE A 259 -20.18 -9.62 1.71
CA PHE A 259 -19.00 -10.10 2.44
C PHE A 259 -19.07 -11.60 2.78
N HIS A 260 -20.18 -12.25 2.41
CA HIS A 260 -20.44 -13.67 2.63
C HIS A 260 -21.09 -14.30 1.37
N PRO A 261 -20.79 -15.57 1.05
CA PRO A 261 -19.81 -16.42 1.72
C PRO A 261 -18.37 -16.07 1.35
N ILE A 262 -17.46 -16.27 2.31
CA ILE A 262 -16.01 -16.20 2.07
C ILE A 262 -15.61 -17.44 1.28
N TYR A 263 -14.89 -17.25 0.17
CA TYR A 263 -14.38 -18.32 -0.69
C TYR A 263 -12.88 -18.54 -0.55
N GLY A 264 -12.15 -17.59 0.00
CA GLY A 264 -10.69 -17.66 0.10
C GLY A 264 -10.08 -16.43 0.73
N ALA A 265 -8.76 -16.34 0.62
CA ALA A 265 -7.97 -15.19 1.07
C ALA A 265 -6.84 -14.93 0.09
N LEU A 266 -6.43 -13.67 0.00
CA LEU A 266 -5.20 -13.24 -0.67
C LEU A 266 -4.27 -12.68 0.40
N ARG A 267 -3.02 -13.14 0.40
CA ARG A 267 -1.99 -12.70 1.33
C ARG A 267 -0.72 -12.30 0.57
N PHE A 268 -0.04 -11.28 1.05
CA PHE A 268 1.34 -10.97 0.71
C PHE A 268 2.08 -10.62 2.00
N ALA A 269 3.26 -11.17 2.20
CA ALA A 269 4.13 -10.83 3.32
C ALA A 269 5.55 -10.57 2.82
N TYR A 270 6.11 -9.41 3.15
CA TYR A 270 7.42 -8.97 2.65
C TYR A 270 8.53 -10.01 2.86
N TYR A 271 8.52 -10.71 3.99
CA TYR A 271 9.57 -11.67 4.34
C TYR A 271 9.54 -12.96 3.49
N GLU A 272 8.42 -13.24 2.82
CA GLU A 272 8.29 -14.31 1.82
C GLU A 272 8.36 -13.77 0.39
N ASN A 273 7.90 -12.52 0.20
CA ASN A 273 7.95 -11.78 -1.07
C ASN A 273 7.23 -12.50 -2.23
N GLU A 274 6.15 -13.21 -1.91
CA GLU A 274 5.24 -13.85 -2.88
C GLU A 274 3.79 -13.49 -2.52
N TRP A 275 2.94 -13.36 -3.55
CA TRP A 275 1.50 -13.26 -3.40
C TRP A 275 0.90 -14.64 -3.34
N GLU A 276 0.16 -14.93 -2.28
CA GLU A 276 -0.38 -16.25 -2.00
C GLU A 276 -1.91 -16.22 -2.09
N VAL A 277 -2.47 -17.12 -2.89
CA VAL A 277 -3.91 -17.30 -3.06
C VAL A 277 -4.35 -18.55 -2.31
N TYR A 278 -5.27 -18.37 -1.37
CA TYR A 278 -5.82 -19.44 -0.57
C TYR A 278 -7.29 -19.70 -0.91
N LYS A 279 -7.65 -20.96 -1.10
CA LYS A 279 -9.03 -21.42 -1.23
C LYS A 279 -9.54 -21.89 0.12
N ARG A 280 -10.69 -21.37 0.55
CA ARG A 280 -11.40 -21.85 1.73
C ARG A 280 -12.08 -23.18 1.39
N THR A 281 -11.79 -24.21 2.18
CA THR A 281 -12.38 -25.56 2.09
C THR A 281 -12.94 -25.97 3.46
N GLY A 282 -13.70 -27.07 3.55
CA GLY A 282 -14.27 -27.53 4.82
C GLY A 282 -15.47 -26.69 5.29
N ARG A 283 -16.46 -26.49 4.41
CA ARG A 283 -17.80 -26.08 4.84
C ARG A 283 -18.48 -27.36 5.28
N GLY A 284 -18.67 -27.59 6.57
CA GLY A 284 -19.44 -28.73 7.05
C GLY A 284 -20.88 -28.68 6.52
N GLU A 285 -21.10 -29.23 5.32
CA GLU A 285 -22.42 -29.62 4.80
C GLU A 285 -22.43 -31.16 4.78
N GLY A 286 -23.20 -31.75 5.71
CA GLY A 286 -23.33 -33.20 5.90
C GLY A 286 -22.89 -33.71 7.28
N ASP A 287 -23.12 -35.00 7.54
CA ASP A 287 -22.87 -35.67 8.84
C ASP A 287 -21.39 -35.91 9.18
N VAL A 288 -20.46 -35.43 8.34
CA VAL A 288 -19.01 -35.51 8.58
C VAL A 288 -18.44 -34.08 8.60
N PRO A 289 -17.93 -33.58 9.74
CA PRO A 289 -17.28 -32.28 9.79
C PRO A 289 -15.93 -32.34 9.06
N ASP A 290 -15.83 -31.87 7.80
CA ASP A 290 -14.52 -31.43 7.28
C ASP A 290 -14.24 -30.06 7.90
N PRO A 291 -13.24 -29.93 8.79
CA PRO A 291 -12.96 -28.67 9.45
C PRO A 291 -12.57 -27.61 8.43
N GLU A 292 -13.07 -26.39 8.64
CA GLU A 292 -12.71 -25.25 7.81
C GLU A 292 -11.18 -25.10 7.73
N LYS A 293 -10.66 -24.84 6.54
CA LYS A 293 -9.23 -24.55 6.32
C LYS A 293 -9.02 -23.72 5.06
N TYR A 294 -7.98 -22.91 5.07
CA TYR A 294 -7.49 -22.18 3.91
C TYR A 294 -6.31 -22.94 3.33
N ARG A 295 -6.48 -23.48 2.12
CA ARG A 295 -5.41 -24.20 1.41
C ARG A 295 -4.77 -23.27 0.39
N LEU A 296 -3.45 -23.16 0.40
CA LEU A 296 -2.72 -22.47 -0.65
C LEU A 296 -2.99 -23.18 -1.99
N ILE A 297 -3.39 -22.43 -3.02
CA ILE A 297 -3.68 -22.98 -4.34
C ILE A 297 -2.81 -22.37 -5.44
N ALA A 298 -2.24 -21.18 -5.22
CA ALA A 298 -1.36 -20.52 -6.18
C ALA A 298 -0.45 -19.51 -5.47
N THR A 299 0.73 -19.30 -6.03
CA THR A 299 1.62 -18.18 -5.70
C THR A 299 1.93 -17.35 -6.95
N HIS A 300 2.20 -16.06 -6.76
CA HIS A 300 2.52 -15.12 -7.83
C HIS A 300 3.60 -14.12 -7.40
N ASP A 301 4.45 -13.69 -8.32
CA ASP A 301 5.47 -12.66 -8.07
C ASP A 301 4.87 -11.24 -7.97
N VAL A 302 3.67 -11.04 -8.52
CA VAL A 302 2.94 -9.78 -8.59
C VAL A 302 1.50 -9.97 -8.13
N GLU A 303 0.82 -8.89 -7.72
CA GLU A 303 -0.57 -8.99 -7.26
C GLU A 303 -1.45 -9.61 -8.37
N PRO A 304 -2.11 -10.76 -8.11
CA PRO A 304 -2.97 -11.38 -9.10
C PRO A 304 -4.20 -10.51 -9.38
N THR A 305 -4.55 -10.38 -10.67
CA THR A 305 -5.71 -9.60 -11.09
C THR A 305 -7.03 -10.25 -10.65
N PRO A 306 -8.14 -9.50 -10.60
CA PRO A 306 -9.46 -10.06 -10.30
C PRO A 306 -9.83 -11.25 -11.18
N ASP A 307 -9.45 -11.27 -12.46
CA ASP A 307 -9.74 -12.39 -13.37
C ASP A 307 -8.93 -13.65 -13.00
N ILE A 308 -7.65 -13.50 -12.64
CA ILE A 308 -6.81 -14.61 -12.18
C ILE A 308 -7.38 -15.19 -10.88
N LEU A 309 -7.70 -14.33 -9.91
CA LEU A 309 -8.33 -14.73 -8.65
C LEU A 309 -9.66 -15.43 -8.89
N THR A 310 -10.46 -14.91 -9.83
CA THR A 310 -11.76 -15.48 -10.16
C THR A 310 -11.63 -16.89 -10.71
N LYS A 311 -10.73 -17.07 -11.66
CA LYS A 311 -10.44 -18.38 -12.25
C LYS A 311 -9.86 -19.35 -11.23
N ALA A 312 -8.98 -18.90 -10.34
CA ALA A 312 -8.38 -19.76 -9.32
C ALA A 312 -9.39 -20.25 -8.26
N ILE A 313 -10.35 -19.41 -7.89
CA ILE A 313 -11.32 -19.72 -6.83
C ILE A 313 -12.55 -20.47 -7.38
N TRP A 314 -13.10 -20.01 -8.52
CA TRP A 314 -14.38 -20.47 -9.08
C TRP A 314 -14.28 -21.20 -10.42
N GLY A 315 -13.13 -21.15 -11.10
CA GLY A 315 -12.86 -21.98 -12.29
C GLY A 315 -12.46 -23.39 -11.92
#